data_AF-A0A535AU98-F1
#
_entry.id   AF-A0A535AU98-F1
#
_cell.length_a   1.000
_cell.length_b   1.000
_cell.length_c   1.000
_cell.angle_alpha   90.00
_cell.angle_beta   90.00
_cell.angle_gamma   90.00
#
_symmetry.space_group_name_H-M   'P 1'
#
loop_
_entity.id
_entity.type
_entity.pdbx_description
1 polymer ?
#
loop_
_entity_poly.entity_id
_entity_poly.type
_entity_poly.pdbx_seq_one_letter_code
_entity_poly.pdbx_strand_id
1 'polypeptide(L)'
;RRLKGVALAAIQDPVEAVKELRRAVDELKFVAVAAPPTSASKKNLDDPDLYPFFAEAERLNVPVCIHVGAGDGVPAGTERFDHPFYTHAMAHPFEQMIAVLCIVVGGLLERFPRLKVAFMEAGAGWVPYWMERLDEHYEYLQPTVPWLTKPPSEYMRGGQLYYAFEMEEKTLPYVAEFVGAEQLIFASDYNHSDSKFPHTVEEVMERKDLSNELKTKLMGENAARLYNL
;
A
#
# COMPACT_ATOMS: atom_id res chain seq x y z
N ARG A 1 -0.35 -14.82 -20.62
CA ARG A 1 -1.67 -14.69 -19.94
C ARG A 1 -1.71 -13.32 -19.25
N ARG A 2 -2.81 -12.56 -19.37
CA ARG A 2 -2.92 -11.18 -18.83
C ARG A 2 -3.30 -11.14 -17.34
N LEU A 3 -4.08 -12.10 -16.88
CA LEU A 3 -4.45 -12.22 -15.47
C LEU A 3 -3.29 -12.80 -14.67
N LYS A 4 -3.00 -12.18 -13.52
CA LYS A 4 -1.98 -12.57 -12.55
C LYS A 4 -2.66 -12.71 -11.20
N GLY A 5 -2.37 -13.79 -10.48
CA GLY A 5 -2.96 -14.04 -9.17
C GLY A 5 -2.25 -13.26 -8.06
N VAL A 6 -3.02 -12.81 -7.08
CA VAL A 6 -2.56 -12.24 -5.81
C VAL A 6 -3.06 -13.18 -4.71
N ALA A 7 -2.16 -13.62 -3.83
CA ALA A 7 -2.53 -14.49 -2.71
C ALA A 7 -3.28 -13.69 -1.64
N LEU A 8 -4.10 -14.33 -0.83
CA LEU A 8 -4.62 -13.73 0.40
C LEU A 8 -3.81 -14.28 1.58
N ALA A 9 -3.22 -13.41 2.39
CA ALA A 9 -2.50 -13.82 3.59
C ALA A 9 -3.42 -13.85 4.82
N ALA A 10 -3.43 -14.99 5.50
CA ALA A 10 -4.05 -15.13 6.82
C ALA A 10 -3.08 -14.64 7.92
N ILE A 11 -2.77 -13.34 7.96
CA ILE A 11 -1.77 -12.78 8.88
C ILE A 11 -2.15 -12.85 10.37
N GLN A 12 -3.34 -13.33 10.71
CA GLN A 12 -3.71 -13.73 12.06
C GLN A 12 -2.93 -14.95 12.56
N ASP A 13 -2.44 -15.79 11.65
CA ASP A 13 -1.52 -16.89 11.93
C ASP A 13 -0.28 -16.74 11.04
N PRO A 14 0.80 -16.12 11.55
CA PRO A 14 2.01 -15.87 10.76
C PRO A 14 2.67 -17.14 10.21
N VAL A 15 2.54 -18.28 10.91
CA VAL A 15 3.15 -19.54 10.49
C VAL A 15 2.43 -20.09 9.26
N GLU A 16 1.09 -20.09 9.28
CA GLU A 16 0.28 -20.52 8.14
C GLU A 16 0.37 -19.51 6.98
N ALA A 17 0.42 -18.20 7.27
CA ALA A 17 0.61 -17.17 6.26
C ALA A 17 1.92 -17.38 5.46
N VAL A 18 3.03 -17.73 6.13
CA VAL A 18 4.30 -18.04 5.49
C VAL A 18 4.21 -19.29 4.60
N LYS A 19 3.54 -20.35 5.06
CA LYS A 19 3.36 -21.58 4.26
C LYS A 19 2.53 -21.31 3.02
N GLU A 20 1.42 -20.59 3.16
CA GLU A 20 0.54 -20.27 2.04
C GLU A 20 1.21 -19.34 1.04
N LEU A 21 1.98 -18.35 1.52
CA LEU A 21 2.75 -17.46 0.65
C LEU A 21 3.74 -18.24 -0.22
N ARG A 22 4.47 -19.20 0.35
CA ARG A 22 5.36 -20.09 -0.41
C ARG A 22 4.62 -20.87 -1.48
N ARG A 23 3.52 -21.53 -1.12
CA ARG A 23 2.70 -22.30 -2.06
C ARG A 23 2.17 -21.42 -3.20
N ALA A 24 1.66 -20.23 -2.87
CA ALA A 24 1.12 -19.30 -3.85
C ALA A 24 2.17 -18.80 -4.86
N VAL A 25 3.37 -18.46 -4.40
CA VAL A 25 4.42 -17.94 -5.27
C VAL A 25 5.14 -19.08 -6.02
N ASP A 26 5.61 -20.11 -5.30
CA ASP A 26 6.46 -21.15 -5.87
C ASP A 26 5.68 -22.15 -6.73
N GLU A 27 4.45 -22.49 -6.34
CA GLU A 27 3.64 -23.47 -7.08
C GLU A 27 2.62 -22.81 -8.01
N LEU A 28 1.85 -21.83 -7.51
CA LEU A 28 0.78 -21.18 -8.29
C LEU A 28 1.24 -19.99 -9.14
N LYS A 29 2.48 -19.53 -8.95
CA LYS A 29 3.09 -18.40 -9.68
C LYS A 29 2.31 -17.09 -9.49
N PHE A 30 1.74 -16.88 -8.30
CA PHE A 30 1.14 -15.61 -7.93
C PHE A 30 2.23 -14.54 -7.77
N VAL A 31 1.89 -13.30 -8.07
CA VAL A 31 2.87 -12.21 -8.24
C VAL A 31 2.92 -11.27 -7.05
N ALA A 32 2.00 -11.42 -6.09
CA ALA A 32 1.88 -10.60 -4.90
C ALA A 32 1.06 -11.34 -3.83
N VAL A 33 1.01 -10.76 -2.65
CA VAL A 33 0.13 -11.19 -1.56
C VAL A 33 -0.61 -9.99 -0.98
N ALA A 34 -1.91 -10.11 -0.77
CA ALA A 34 -2.73 -9.11 -0.10
C ALA A 34 -2.82 -9.40 1.39
N ALA A 35 -2.75 -8.35 2.19
CA ALA A 35 -2.89 -8.40 3.64
C ALA A 35 -3.74 -7.21 4.14
N PRO A 36 -4.49 -7.36 5.24
CA PRO A 36 -5.20 -6.25 5.83
C PRO A 36 -4.23 -5.25 6.48
N PRO A 37 -4.64 -3.97 6.66
CA PRO A 37 -3.85 -2.95 7.36
C PRO A 37 -3.64 -3.26 8.84
N THR A 38 -4.48 -4.10 9.43
CA THR A 38 -4.41 -4.58 10.80
C THR A 38 -4.74 -6.08 10.84
N SER A 39 -4.07 -6.83 11.71
CA SER A 39 -4.36 -8.26 11.90
C SER A 39 -5.61 -8.46 12.76
N ALA A 40 -6.33 -9.57 12.54
CA ALA A 40 -7.48 -10.03 13.34
C ALA A 40 -7.27 -9.96 14.85
N SER A 41 -6.03 -10.18 15.29
CA SER A 41 -5.63 -10.14 16.69
C SER A 41 -5.39 -8.73 17.24
N LYS A 42 -5.81 -7.68 16.51
CA LYS A 42 -5.51 -6.26 16.77
C LYS A 42 -4.01 -5.95 16.80
N LYS A 43 -3.21 -6.77 16.13
CA LYS A 43 -1.78 -6.52 15.95
C LYS A 43 -1.58 -5.58 14.77
N ASN A 44 -0.78 -4.56 14.98
CA ASN A 44 -0.32 -3.69 13.90
C ASN A 44 0.72 -4.42 13.04
N LEU A 45 0.98 -3.90 11.85
CA LEU A 45 1.91 -4.52 10.89
C LEU A 45 3.37 -4.53 11.38
N ASP A 46 3.71 -3.73 12.39
CA ASP A 46 5.03 -3.68 13.00
C ASP A 46 5.24 -4.66 14.17
N ASP A 47 4.22 -5.47 14.49
CA ASP A 47 4.32 -6.51 15.50
C ASP A 47 5.38 -7.57 15.10
N PRO A 48 6.34 -7.90 16.00
CA PRO A 48 7.38 -8.89 15.72
C PRO A 48 6.89 -10.27 15.29
N ASP A 49 5.68 -10.67 15.68
CA ASP A 49 5.09 -11.95 15.26
C ASP A 49 4.85 -11.99 13.73
N LEU A 50 4.70 -10.83 13.08
CA LEU A 50 4.54 -10.72 11.63
C LEU A 50 5.86 -10.68 10.86
N TYR A 51 7.01 -10.52 11.54
CA TYR A 51 8.31 -10.44 10.87
C TYR A 51 8.64 -11.64 9.98
N PRO A 52 8.33 -12.90 10.38
CA PRO A 52 8.52 -14.05 9.48
C PRO A 52 7.74 -13.94 8.17
N PHE A 53 6.53 -13.36 8.19
CA PHE A 53 5.73 -13.15 6.99
C PHE A 53 6.38 -12.13 6.04
N PHE A 54 6.80 -10.97 6.56
CA PHE A 54 7.49 -9.95 5.77
C PHE A 54 8.86 -10.42 5.25
N ALA A 55 9.61 -11.16 6.08
CA ALA A 55 10.87 -11.77 5.68
C ALA A 55 10.68 -12.74 4.50
N GLU A 56 9.59 -13.53 4.53
CA GLU A 56 9.27 -14.47 3.46
C GLU A 56 8.85 -13.75 2.18
N ALA A 57 8.02 -12.70 2.27
CA ALA A 57 7.65 -11.87 1.14
C ALA A 57 8.89 -11.23 0.48
N GLU A 58 9.82 -10.70 1.28
CA GLU A 58 11.11 -10.19 0.79
C GLU A 58 11.93 -11.30 0.10
N ARG A 59 12.05 -12.48 0.72
CA ARG A 59 12.81 -13.62 0.17
C ARG A 59 12.26 -14.07 -1.18
N LEU A 60 10.94 -14.10 -1.31
CA LEU A 60 10.24 -14.47 -2.54
C LEU A 60 10.21 -13.34 -3.58
N ASN A 61 10.64 -12.12 -3.20
CA ASN A 61 10.62 -10.93 -4.05
C ASN A 61 9.22 -10.62 -4.62
N VAL A 62 8.20 -10.78 -3.78
CA VAL A 62 6.82 -10.39 -4.11
C VAL A 62 6.36 -9.28 -3.18
N PRO A 63 5.59 -8.29 -3.69
CA PRO A 63 5.08 -7.22 -2.87
C PRO A 63 3.95 -7.69 -1.94
N VAL A 64 3.87 -7.04 -0.79
CA VAL A 64 2.70 -7.12 0.10
C VAL A 64 1.76 -5.96 -0.25
N CYS A 65 0.57 -6.26 -0.73
CA CYS A 65 -0.48 -5.29 -1.05
C CYS A 65 -1.41 -5.11 0.15
N ILE A 66 -1.27 -3.99 0.86
CA ILE A 66 -2.16 -3.64 1.97
C ILE A 66 -3.49 -3.15 1.41
N HIS A 67 -4.57 -3.81 1.79
CA HIS A 67 -5.91 -3.54 1.28
C HIS A 67 -6.93 -3.62 2.41
N VAL A 68 -7.77 -2.59 2.55
CA VAL A 68 -8.85 -2.59 3.55
C VAL A 68 -9.89 -3.64 3.17
N GLY A 69 -10.47 -4.33 4.15
CA GLY A 69 -11.41 -5.43 3.89
C GLY A 69 -10.77 -6.80 3.59
N ALA A 70 -9.44 -6.89 3.52
CA ALA A 70 -8.72 -8.17 3.43
C ALA A 70 -8.60 -8.91 4.79
N GLY A 71 -9.36 -8.50 5.81
CA GLY A 71 -9.33 -9.02 7.18
C GLY A 71 -10.61 -8.72 7.96
N ASP A 72 -10.64 -9.09 9.23
CA ASP A 72 -11.77 -8.97 10.17
C ASP A 72 -11.57 -7.88 11.24
N GLY A 73 -10.52 -7.07 11.11
CA GLY A 73 -10.27 -5.91 11.96
C GLY A 73 -11.36 -4.83 11.81
N VAL A 74 -11.66 -4.14 12.91
CA VAL A 74 -12.54 -2.96 12.88
C VAL A 74 -11.67 -1.73 12.57
N PRO A 75 -11.88 -1.03 11.44
CA PRO A 75 -11.06 0.11 11.08
C PRO A 75 -11.13 1.23 12.12
N ALA A 76 -10.01 1.92 12.35
CA ALA A 76 -9.88 2.93 13.38
C ALA A 76 -10.91 4.07 13.22
N GLY A 77 -11.62 4.37 14.31
CA GLY A 77 -12.60 5.45 14.35
C GLY A 77 -13.96 5.10 13.75
N THR A 78 -14.14 3.91 13.16
CA THR A 78 -15.42 3.50 12.58
C THR A 78 -16.50 3.26 13.63
N GLU A 79 -16.13 2.97 14.88
CA GLU A 79 -17.05 2.83 16.01
C GLU A 79 -17.86 4.11 16.32
N ARG A 80 -17.44 5.25 15.74
CA ARG A 80 -18.11 6.55 15.85
C ARG A 80 -19.31 6.69 14.92
N PHE A 81 -19.50 5.75 14.00
CA PHE A 81 -20.47 5.86 12.91
C PHE A 81 -21.33 4.60 12.81
N ASP A 82 -22.58 4.80 12.42
CA ASP A 82 -23.59 3.74 12.22
C ASP A 82 -24.09 3.68 10.76
N HIS A 83 -23.45 4.41 9.84
CA HIS A 83 -23.85 4.49 8.44
C HIS A 83 -22.71 4.08 7.49
N PRO A 84 -22.98 3.22 6.48
CA PRO A 84 -21.97 2.71 5.56
C PRO A 84 -21.12 3.78 4.88
N PHE A 85 -21.74 4.90 4.47
CA PHE A 85 -21.04 6.05 3.91
C PHE A 85 -19.85 6.53 4.75
N TYR A 86 -20.05 6.73 6.06
CA TYR A 86 -18.98 7.21 6.94
C TYR A 86 -17.90 6.15 7.10
N THR A 87 -18.30 4.90 7.31
CA THR A 87 -17.36 3.80 7.50
C THR A 87 -16.49 3.58 6.26
N HIS A 88 -17.07 3.60 5.05
CA HIS A 88 -16.34 3.44 3.79
C HIS A 88 -15.41 4.63 3.53
N ALA A 89 -15.91 5.86 3.67
CA ALA A 89 -15.12 7.07 3.42
C ALA A 89 -13.94 7.24 4.39
N MET A 90 -14.07 6.73 5.62
CA MET A 90 -13.04 6.82 6.65
C MET A 90 -12.08 5.64 6.64
N ALA A 91 -12.56 4.40 6.49
CA ALA A 91 -11.73 3.21 6.74
C ALA A 91 -10.51 3.17 5.82
N HIS A 92 -10.69 3.40 4.52
CA HIS A 92 -9.64 3.22 3.51
C HIS A 92 -8.41 4.11 3.76
N PRO A 93 -8.49 5.45 3.67
CA PRO A 93 -7.32 6.30 3.81
C PRO A 93 -6.69 6.26 5.21
N PHE A 94 -7.50 6.17 6.27
CA PHE A 94 -6.98 6.21 7.63
C PHE A 94 -6.26 4.92 8.02
N GLU A 95 -6.78 3.76 7.61
CA GLU A 95 -6.06 2.50 7.84
C GLU A 95 -4.76 2.43 7.05
N GLN A 96 -4.71 2.97 5.83
CA GLN A 96 -3.45 3.03 5.07
C GLN A 96 -2.44 3.99 5.70
N MET A 97 -2.87 5.13 6.27
CA MET A 97 -2.01 6.01 7.07
C MET A 97 -1.41 5.29 8.27
N ILE A 98 -2.22 4.51 9.00
CA ILE A 98 -1.77 3.69 10.13
C ILE A 98 -0.80 2.61 9.66
N ALA A 99 -1.12 1.91 8.57
CA ALA A 99 -0.25 0.89 7.99
C ALA A 99 1.13 1.47 7.59
N VAL A 100 1.15 2.63 6.93
CA VAL A 100 2.41 3.34 6.62
C VAL A 100 3.16 3.73 7.89
N LEU A 101 2.47 4.26 8.91
CA LEU A 101 3.09 4.61 10.18
C LEU A 101 3.81 3.38 10.78
N CYS A 102 3.13 2.24 10.86
CA CYS A 102 3.71 1.01 11.38
C CYS A 102 4.87 0.49 10.51
N ILE A 103 4.70 0.43 9.19
CA ILE A 103 5.74 -0.09 8.29
C ILE A 103 6.99 0.81 8.26
N VAL A 104 6.80 2.12 8.20
CA VAL A 104 7.90 3.08 8.12
C VAL A 104 8.50 3.31 9.50
N VAL A 105 7.72 3.84 10.44
CA VAL A 105 8.20 4.26 11.76
C VAL A 105 8.49 3.07 12.66
N GLY A 106 7.78 1.94 12.50
CA GLY A 106 8.12 0.68 13.16
C GLY A 106 9.39 -0.01 12.63
N GLY A 107 10.04 0.56 11.59
CA GLY A 107 11.35 0.12 11.13
C GLY A 107 11.34 -1.15 10.27
N LEU A 108 10.20 -1.52 9.68
CA LEU A 108 10.13 -2.71 8.82
C LEU A 108 11.01 -2.56 7.58
N LEU A 109 11.06 -1.36 7.00
CA LEU A 109 11.85 -1.09 5.80
C LEU A 109 13.37 -1.10 6.07
N GLU A 110 13.78 -0.79 7.30
CA GLU A 110 15.16 -0.97 7.77
C GLU A 110 15.50 -2.45 7.94
N ARG A 111 14.56 -3.22 8.52
CA ARG A 111 14.74 -4.65 8.75
C ARG A 111 14.74 -5.47 7.45
N PHE A 112 13.92 -5.06 6.48
CA PHE A 112 13.70 -5.75 5.21
C PHE A 112 13.93 -4.78 4.04
N PRO A 113 15.20 -4.48 3.68
CA PRO A 113 15.56 -3.44 2.73
C PRO A 113 15.14 -3.73 1.27
N ARG A 114 14.74 -4.96 0.94
CA ARG A 114 14.20 -5.32 -0.39
C ARG A 114 12.68 -5.53 -0.37
N LEU A 115 12.04 -5.40 0.79
CA LEU A 115 10.58 -5.53 0.89
C LEU A 115 9.93 -4.44 0.04
N LYS A 116 8.96 -4.85 -0.78
CA LYS A 116 8.06 -3.96 -1.50
C LYS A 116 6.69 -4.02 -0.85
N VAL A 117 6.07 -2.86 -0.64
CA VAL A 117 4.69 -2.77 -0.12
C VAL A 117 3.89 -1.83 -0.99
N ALA A 118 2.65 -2.21 -1.31
CA ALA A 118 1.72 -1.37 -2.04
C ALA A 118 0.48 -1.09 -1.18
N PHE A 119 0.00 0.15 -1.17
CA PHE A 119 -1.21 0.56 -0.47
C PHE A 119 -2.32 0.75 -1.48
N MET A 120 -3.38 -0.05 -1.36
CA MET A 120 -4.44 -0.17 -2.37
C MET A 120 -5.72 0.54 -1.92
N GLU A 121 -6.49 1.07 -2.89
CA GLU A 121 -7.86 1.58 -2.70
C GLU A 121 -7.99 2.64 -1.60
N ALA A 122 -7.08 3.61 -1.57
CA ALA A 122 -7.13 4.74 -0.63
C ALA A 122 -6.88 6.10 -1.30
N GLY A 123 -6.73 6.10 -2.63
CA GLY A 123 -6.12 7.19 -3.37
C GLY A 123 -4.68 7.50 -2.92
N ALA A 124 -4.09 8.51 -3.55
CA ALA A 124 -2.72 8.95 -3.28
C ALA A 124 -2.63 10.38 -2.71
N GLY A 125 -3.73 11.14 -2.72
CA GLY A 125 -3.77 12.55 -2.29
C GLY A 125 -3.39 12.77 -0.82
N TRP A 126 -3.52 11.75 0.03
CA TRP A 126 -3.14 11.83 1.44
C TRP A 126 -1.63 11.69 1.68
N VAL A 127 -0.89 11.11 0.73
CA VAL A 127 0.52 10.71 0.91
C VAL A 127 1.44 11.91 1.17
N PRO A 128 1.35 13.04 0.43
CA PRO A 128 2.18 14.22 0.71
C PRO A 128 1.98 14.77 2.13
N TYR A 129 0.72 14.90 2.57
CA TYR A 129 0.40 15.35 3.93
C TYR A 129 1.00 14.42 4.98
N TRP A 130 0.90 13.11 4.77
CA TRP A 130 1.41 12.13 5.72
C TRP A 130 2.94 12.16 5.82
N MET A 131 3.64 12.36 4.69
CA MET A 131 5.08 12.56 4.68
C MET A 131 5.50 13.76 5.54
N GLU A 132 4.85 14.91 5.35
CA GLU A 132 5.14 16.12 6.13
C GLU A 132 4.85 15.91 7.62
N ARG A 133 3.69 15.32 7.94
CA ARG A 133 3.28 15.06 9.32
C ARG A 133 4.27 14.14 10.04
N LEU A 134 4.70 13.06 9.39
CA LEU A 134 5.64 12.11 9.99
C LEU A 134 7.03 12.72 10.15
N ASP A 135 7.51 13.50 9.19
CA ASP A 135 8.80 14.20 9.28
C ASP A 135 8.78 15.24 10.42
N GLU A 136 7.73 16.04 10.55
CA GLU A 136 7.55 16.99 11.66
C GLU A 136 7.66 16.29 13.02
N HIS A 137 7.02 15.12 13.17
CA HIS A 137 7.09 14.36 14.42
C HIS A 137 8.47 13.73 14.64
N TYR A 138 9.11 13.29 13.56
CA TYR A 138 10.46 12.75 13.60
C TYR A 138 11.46 13.80 14.13
N GLU A 139 11.35 15.08 13.77
CA GLU A 139 12.29 16.13 14.21
C GLU A 139 12.50 16.19 15.74
N TYR A 140 11.46 15.96 16.53
CA TYR A 140 11.55 16.03 18.00
C TYR A 140 11.37 14.67 18.69
N LEU A 141 10.82 13.65 18.02
CA LEU A 141 10.68 12.29 18.56
C LEU A 141 11.77 11.33 18.07
N GLN A 142 12.72 11.74 17.21
CA GLN A 142 13.78 10.86 16.69
C GLN A 142 14.46 9.99 17.78
N PRO A 143 14.76 10.49 19.00
CA PRO A 143 15.36 9.66 20.04
C PRO A 143 14.51 8.47 20.50
N THR A 144 13.20 8.48 20.26
CA THR A 144 12.27 7.38 20.59
C THR A 144 12.17 6.32 19.49
N VAL A 145 12.72 6.60 18.31
CA VAL A 145 12.74 5.70 17.14
C VAL A 145 14.18 5.50 16.63
N PRO A 146 15.12 5.04 17.48
CA PRO A 146 16.55 5.00 17.17
C PRO A 146 16.94 4.03 16.04
N TRP A 147 16.01 3.19 15.59
CA TRP A 147 16.22 2.28 14.47
C TRP A 147 16.01 2.94 13.10
N LEU A 148 15.37 4.11 13.04
CA LEU A 148 15.28 4.88 11.78
C LEU A 148 16.58 5.62 11.53
N THR A 149 17.12 5.48 10.32
CA THR A 149 18.37 6.12 9.89
C THR A 149 18.16 7.41 9.09
N LYS A 150 16.92 7.69 8.67
CA LYS A 150 16.54 8.85 7.87
C LYS A 150 15.09 9.29 8.17
N PRO A 151 14.64 10.48 7.73
CA PRO A 151 13.27 10.92 7.91
C PRO A 151 12.25 9.96 7.25
N PRO A 152 11.05 9.77 7.85
CA PRO A 152 9.98 8.93 7.29
C PRO A 152 9.70 9.17 5.81
N SER A 153 9.67 10.43 5.36
CA SER A 153 9.40 10.78 3.97
C SER A 153 10.43 10.25 2.98
N GLU A 154 11.68 10.01 3.41
CA GLU A 154 12.72 9.41 2.57
C GLU A 154 12.53 7.90 2.39
N TYR A 155 11.84 7.21 3.30
CA TYR A 155 11.42 5.84 3.06
C TYR A 155 10.20 5.79 2.13
N MET A 156 9.24 6.70 2.33
CA MET A 156 8.01 6.77 1.53
C MET A 156 8.29 7.04 0.04
N ARG A 157 9.30 7.86 -0.27
CA ARG A 157 9.79 8.05 -1.65
C ARG A 157 10.95 7.12 -2.05
N GLY A 158 11.36 6.22 -1.16
CA GLY A 158 12.59 5.42 -1.27
C GLY A 158 12.55 4.24 -2.24
N GLY A 159 11.41 3.99 -2.90
CA GLY A 159 11.26 2.94 -3.92
C GLY A 159 10.80 1.58 -3.40
N GLN A 160 10.64 1.43 -2.09
CA GLN A 160 10.03 0.25 -1.46
C GLN A 160 8.51 0.35 -1.37
N LEU A 161 7.97 1.56 -1.28
CA LEU A 161 6.54 1.82 -1.10
C LEU A 161 5.88 2.28 -2.40
N TYR A 162 4.66 1.77 -2.64
CA TYR A 162 3.83 2.10 -3.79
C TYR A 162 2.43 2.47 -3.32
N TYR A 163 1.80 3.43 -4.00
CA TYR A 163 0.49 3.95 -3.64
C TYR A 163 -0.44 3.88 -4.85
N ALA A 164 -1.57 3.18 -4.70
CA ALA A 164 -2.60 3.18 -5.70
C ALA A 164 -3.32 4.53 -5.73
N PHE A 165 -3.47 5.10 -6.92
CA PHE A 165 -4.25 6.33 -7.10
C PHE A 165 -5.60 6.03 -7.76
N GLU A 166 -6.58 6.87 -7.46
CA GLU A 166 -7.88 6.87 -8.10
C GLU A 166 -7.89 7.88 -9.27
N MET A 167 -8.56 7.53 -10.35
CA MET A 167 -8.50 8.33 -11.59
C MET A 167 -9.00 9.77 -11.45
N GLU A 168 -9.98 10.00 -10.56
CA GLU A 168 -10.63 11.30 -10.35
C GLU A 168 -9.75 12.26 -9.51
N GLU A 169 -8.59 11.82 -9.00
CA GLU A 169 -7.71 12.62 -8.15
C GLU A 169 -7.04 13.77 -8.92
N LYS A 170 -7.63 14.96 -8.83
CA LYS A 170 -7.08 16.20 -9.41
C LYS A 170 -5.73 16.61 -8.82
N THR A 171 -5.40 16.11 -7.62
CA THR A 171 -4.12 16.32 -6.94
C THR A 171 -2.98 15.47 -7.52
N LEU A 172 -3.28 14.50 -8.37
CA LEU A 172 -2.30 13.53 -8.90
C LEU A 172 -1.03 14.16 -9.51
N PRO A 173 -1.07 15.27 -10.29
CA PRO A 173 0.16 15.89 -10.79
C PRO A 173 1.09 16.35 -9.66
N TYR A 174 0.52 16.99 -8.63
CA TYR A 174 1.26 17.42 -7.44
C TYR A 174 1.80 16.23 -6.66
N VAL A 175 0.98 15.20 -6.45
CA VAL A 175 1.41 13.98 -5.73
C VAL A 175 2.56 13.29 -6.47
N ALA A 176 2.48 13.18 -7.80
CA ALA A 176 3.53 12.57 -8.62
C ALA A 176 4.85 13.35 -8.55
N GLU A 177 4.79 14.68 -8.48
CA GLU A 177 5.97 15.53 -8.30
C GLU A 177 6.54 15.40 -6.89
N PHE A 178 5.69 15.42 -5.86
CA PHE A 178 6.10 15.47 -4.45
C PHE A 178 6.59 14.12 -3.92
N VAL A 179 5.84 13.05 -4.17
CA VAL A 179 6.13 11.68 -3.71
C VAL A 179 7.12 10.99 -4.65
N GLY A 180 7.06 11.32 -5.93
CA GLY A 180 7.75 10.63 -7.00
C GLY A 180 6.78 9.77 -7.82
N ALA A 181 6.78 10.00 -9.14
CA ALA A 181 5.91 9.29 -10.06
C ALA A 181 6.15 7.77 -10.07
N GLU A 182 7.33 7.31 -9.68
CA GLU A 182 7.74 5.89 -9.69
C GLU A 182 7.01 5.06 -8.62
N GLN A 183 6.50 5.72 -7.59
CA GLN A 183 5.81 5.11 -6.45
C GLN A 183 4.31 5.01 -6.68
N LEU A 184 3.77 5.60 -7.75
CA LEU A 184 2.33 5.64 -8.00
C LEU A 184 1.92 4.55 -8.99
N ILE A 185 0.85 3.83 -8.67
CA ILE A 185 0.31 2.75 -9.53
C ILE A 185 -1.18 2.95 -9.76
N PHE A 186 -1.64 2.60 -10.95
CA PHE A 186 -3.07 2.60 -11.25
C PHE A 186 -3.76 1.32 -10.76
N ALA A 187 -4.93 1.47 -10.16
CA ALA A 187 -5.87 0.39 -9.90
C ALA A 187 -7.24 0.79 -10.42
N SER A 188 -7.93 -0.12 -11.12
CA SER A 188 -9.27 0.17 -11.66
C SER A 188 -10.41 -0.22 -10.73
N ASP A 189 -10.08 -1.02 -9.72
CA ASP A 189 -10.98 -1.62 -8.74
C ASP A 189 -12.24 -2.28 -9.33
N TYR A 190 -12.05 -3.03 -10.41
CA TYR A 190 -13.17 -3.72 -11.06
C TYR A 190 -13.61 -4.92 -10.19
N ASN A 191 -14.89 -5.11 -9.86
CA ASN A 191 -16.10 -4.42 -10.33
C ASN A 191 -16.85 -3.67 -9.22
N HIS A 192 -16.13 -3.02 -8.30
CA HIS A 192 -16.73 -2.30 -7.18
C HIS A 192 -17.72 -1.22 -7.65
N SER A 193 -18.69 -0.88 -6.80
CA SER A 193 -19.78 0.04 -7.14
C SER A 193 -19.33 1.48 -7.41
N ASP A 194 -18.16 1.84 -6.91
CA ASP A 194 -17.49 3.13 -7.08
C ASP A 194 -16.45 3.13 -8.21
N SER A 195 -16.16 1.97 -8.83
CA SER A 195 -15.45 1.90 -10.09
C SER A 195 -16.29 2.47 -11.23
N LYS A 196 -15.65 3.15 -12.21
CA LYS A 196 -16.32 3.64 -13.44
C LYS A 196 -16.13 2.71 -14.63
N PHE A 197 -15.99 1.41 -14.40
CA PHE A 197 -15.91 0.46 -15.50
C PHE A 197 -17.14 0.62 -16.44
N PRO A 198 -16.96 0.67 -17.78
CA PRO A 198 -15.74 0.37 -18.54
C PRO A 198 -14.81 1.58 -18.85
N HIS A 199 -15.11 2.78 -18.34
CA HIS A 199 -14.42 4.03 -18.70
C HIS A 199 -13.21 4.37 -17.83
N THR A 200 -12.92 3.59 -16.78
CA THR A 200 -11.88 3.87 -15.78
C THR A 200 -10.52 4.22 -16.39
N VAL A 201 -10.09 3.48 -17.43
CA VAL A 201 -8.81 3.73 -18.11
C VAL A 201 -8.90 4.94 -19.04
N GLU A 202 -10.01 5.10 -19.74
CA GLU A 202 -10.25 6.21 -20.68
C GLU A 202 -10.15 7.55 -19.95
N GLU A 203 -10.78 7.67 -18.79
CA GLU A 203 -10.75 8.89 -17.98
C GLU A 203 -9.33 9.34 -17.62
N VAL A 204 -8.45 8.43 -17.18
CA VAL A 204 -7.05 8.78 -16.89
C VAL A 204 -6.30 9.16 -18.16
N MET A 205 -6.52 8.44 -19.27
CA MET A 205 -5.82 8.70 -20.52
C MET A 205 -6.24 10.02 -21.17
N GLU A 206 -7.46 10.50 -20.92
CA GLU A 206 -7.96 11.77 -21.45
C GLU A 206 -7.51 13.01 -20.67
N ARG A 207 -7.08 12.85 -19.41
CA ARG A 207 -6.57 13.93 -18.56
C ARG A 207 -5.51 14.78 -19.25
N LYS A 208 -5.68 16.11 -19.23
CA LYS A 208 -4.78 17.07 -19.90
C LYS A 208 -3.70 17.64 -18.99
N ASP A 209 -3.84 17.41 -17.69
CA ASP A 209 -2.90 17.80 -16.64
C ASP A 209 -1.79 16.76 -16.41
N LEU A 210 -1.83 15.63 -17.12
CA LEU A 210 -0.80 14.59 -17.09
C LEU A 210 -0.13 14.47 -18.46
N SER A 211 1.21 14.49 -18.48
CA SER A 211 1.97 14.22 -19.70
C SER A 211 1.84 12.76 -20.14
N ASN A 212 2.14 12.47 -21.41
CA ASN A 212 2.07 11.09 -21.92
C ASN A 212 3.12 10.18 -21.26
N GLU A 213 4.29 10.75 -20.93
CA GLU A 213 5.36 10.06 -20.20
C GLU A 213 4.89 9.69 -18.80
N LEU A 214 4.25 10.62 -18.09
CA LEU A 214 3.70 10.36 -16.77
C LEU A 214 2.61 9.28 -16.83
N LYS A 215 1.67 9.37 -17.78
CA LYS A 215 0.64 8.34 -17.97
C LYS A 215 1.24 6.96 -18.22
N THR A 216 2.30 6.87 -19.02
CA THR A 216 2.97 5.58 -19.31
C THR A 216 3.51 4.93 -18.03
N LYS A 217 4.13 5.72 -17.16
CA LYS A 217 4.62 5.25 -15.86
C LYS A 217 3.49 4.76 -14.96
N LEU A 218 2.52 5.64 -14.72
CA LEU A 218 1.41 5.44 -13.80
C LEU A 218 0.51 4.26 -14.19
N MET A 219 0.23 4.12 -15.48
CA MET A 219 -0.73 3.14 -16.01
C MET A 219 -0.11 1.79 -16.35
N GLY A 220 1.22 1.62 -16.22
CA GLY A 220 1.88 0.40 -16.68
C GLY A 220 3.25 0.13 -16.07
N GLU A 221 4.25 0.98 -16.34
CA GLU A 221 5.66 0.66 -16.03
C GLU A 221 5.90 0.44 -14.53
N ASN A 222 5.27 1.26 -13.68
CA ASN A 222 5.42 1.14 -12.24
C ASN A 222 4.84 -0.17 -11.70
N ALA A 223 3.66 -0.57 -12.20
CA ALA A 223 3.05 -1.85 -11.84
C ALA A 223 3.89 -3.03 -12.36
N ALA A 224 4.44 -2.93 -13.57
CA ALA A 224 5.33 -3.96 -14.11
C ALA A 224 6.59 -4.13 -13.24
N ARG A 225 7.19 -3.03 -12.77
CA ARG A 225 8.32 -3.06 -11.83
C ARG A 225 7.94 -3.62 -10.45
N LEU A 226 6.77 -3.25 -9.94
CA LEU A 226 6.28 -3.72 -8.64
C LEU A 226 6.13 -5.25 -8.65
N TYR A 227 5.44 -5.78 -9.67
CA TYR A 227 5.06 -7.20 -9.78
C TYR A 227 6.07 -8.07 -10.55
N ASN A 228 7.17 -7.49 -11.04
CA ASN A 228 8.18 -8.15 -11.86
C ASN A 228 7.59 -8.80 -13.14
N LEU A 229 6.82 -8.02 -13.92
CA LEU A 229 6.09 -8.48 -15.12
C LEU A 229 6.76 -8.11 -16.45
#